data_AF-A0A3S3P8M1-F1
#
_entry.id   AF-A0A3S3P8M1-F1
#
_cell.length_a   1.000
_cell.length_b   1.000
_cell.length_c   1.000
_cell.angle_alpha   90.00
_cell.angle_beta   90.00
_cell.angle_gamma   90.00
#
_symmetry.space_group_name_H-M   'P 1'
#
loop_
_entity.id
_entity.type
_entity.pdbx_description
1 polymer ?
#
loop_
_entity_poly.entity_id
_entity_poly.type
_entity_poly.pdbx_seq_one_letter_code
_entity_poly.pdbx_strand_id
1 'polypeptide(L)' 'MPYAYSYEAKVGQNNDGKISASESSNKKGFVTGAYSLQDSDGRMREVVYKADDTGFYATVKTNEQGTANQDPADVHIISS' A
#
# COMPACT_ATOMS: atom_id res chain seq x y z
N MET A 1 -6.85 10.26 19.41
CA MET A 1 -5.43 10.66 19.62
C MET A 1 -4.69 10.43 18.32
N PRO A 2 -3.79 11.32 17.90
CA PRO A 2 -2.95 11.06 16.72
C PRO A 2 -2.02 9.89 16.99
N TYR A 3 -1.70 9.12 15.94
CA TYR A 3 -0.74 8.02 15.99
C TYR A 3 0.10 8.01 14.72
N ALA A 4 1.24 7.34 14.77
CA ALA A 4 2.04 7.02 13.61
C ALA A 4 2.84 5.74 13.86
N TYR A 5 3.01 4.93 12.82
CA TYR A 5 3.92 3.80 12.83
C TYR A 5 4.62 3.65 11.48
N SER A 6 5.75 2.94 11.49
CA SER A 6 6.46 2.54 10.28
C SER A 6 7.28 1.28 10.57
N TYR A 7 7.33 0.35 9.62
CA TYR A 7 8.25 -0.77 9.65
C TYR A 7 8.67 -1.20 8.25
N GLU A 8 9.80 -1.91 8.19
CA GLU A 8 10.29 -2.61 7.00
C GLU A 8 10.84 -3.97 7.45
N ALA A 9 10.60 -5.01 6.66
CA ALA A 9 11.13 -6.35 6.91
C ALA A 9 11.53 -7.03 5.60
N LYS A 10 12.62 -7.79 5.66
CA LYS A 10 12.95 -8.77 4.62
C LYS A 10 12.10 -10.03 4.81
N VAL A 11 11.65 -10.60 3.71
CA VAL A 11 10.81 -11.81 3.68
C VAL A 11 11.33 -12.79 2.64
N GLY A 12 10.78 -14.00 2.62
CA GLY A 12 11.25 -15.08 1.75
C GLY A 12 12.35 -15.93 2.41
N GLN A 13 12.49 -17.18 1.95
CA GLN A 13 13.43 -18.14 2.53
C GLN A 13 14.88 -17.64 2.48
N ASN A 14 15.22 -16.82 1.48
CA ASN A 14 16.54 -16.26 1.28
C ASN A 14 16.63 -14.76 1.66
N ASN A 15 15.60 -14.18 2.31
CA ASN A 15 15.50 -12.73 2.57
C ASN A 15 15.62 -11.88 1.29
N ASP A 16 15.12 -12.41 0.19
CA ASP A 16 15.13 -11.86 -1.17
C ASP A 16 13.86 -11.07 -1.50
N GLY A 17 12.82 -11.16 -0.67
CA GLY A 17 11.66 -10.29 -0.71
C GLY A 17 11.71 -9.19 0.35
N LYS A 18 10.81 -8.21 0.22
CA LYS A 18 10.68 -7.08 1.14
C LYS A 18 9.23 -6.67 1.34
N ILE A 19 8.88 -6.34 2.57
CA ILE A 19 7.62 -5.67 2.90
C ILE A 19 7.89 -4.39 3.69
N SER A 20 7.07 -3.37 3.50
CA SER A 20 7.06 -2.19 4.35
C SER A 20 5.65 -1.66 4.54
N ALA A 21 5.41 -0.98 5.66
CA ALA A 21 4.19 -0.23 5.86
C ALA A 21 4.45 0.99 6.73
N SER A 22 3.73 2.07 6.45
CA SER A 22 3.65 3.26 7.30
C SER A 22 2.23 3.80 7.29
N GLU A 23 1.79 4.31 8.43
CA GLU A 23 0.49 4.95 8.56
C GLU A 23 0.55 6.02 9.65
N SER A 24 -0.21 7.09 9.47
CA SER A 24 -0.42 8.10 10.49
C SER A 24 -1.86 8.57 10.50
N SER A 25 -2.35 8.96 11.68
CA SER A 25 -3.64 9.61 11.85
C SER A 25 -3.49 10.93 12.58
N ASN A 26 -4.21 11.96 12.12
CA ASN A 26 -4.22 13.27 12.76
C ASN A 26 -5.32 13.38 13.85
N LYS A 27 -5.43 14.56 14.48
CA LYS A 27 -6.44 14.79 15.53
C LYS A 27 -7.89 14.69 15.06
N LYS A 28 -8.16 14.84 13.75
CA LYS A 28 -9.48 14.70 13.14
C LYS A 28 -9.81 13.25 12.76
N GLY A 29 -8.85 12.32 12.92
CA GLY A 29 -9.01 10.94 12.49
C GLY A 29 -8.67 10.70 11.01
N PHE A 30 -8.18 11.71 10.28
CA PHE A 30 -7.77 11.50 8.89
C PHE A 30 -6.51 10.68 8.86
N VAL A 31 -6.51 9.66 8.00
CA VAL A 31 -5.44 8.67 7.87
C VAL A 31 -4.71 8.90 6.56
N THR A 32 -3.39 8.79 6.59
CA THR A 32 -2.55 8.59 5.41
C THR A 32 -1.61 7.44 5.66
N GLY A 33 -1.37 6.63 4.64
CA GLY A 33 -0.44 5.52 4.76
C GLY A 33 0.03 5.00 3.43
N ALA A 34 1.03 4.14 3.50
CA ALA A 34 1.54 3.41 2.36
C ALA A 34 1.99 2.02 2.80
N TYR A 35 1.92 1.06 1.90
CA TYR A 35 2.59 -0.22 2.07
C TYR A 35 3.22 -0.68 0.75
N SER A 36 4.27 -1.49 0.87
CA SER A 36 4.90 -2.13 -0.28
C SER A 36 5.14 -3.62 -0.04
N LEU A 37 5.06 -4.38 -1.12
CA LEU A 37 5.45 -5.78 -1.23
C LEU A 37 6.38 -5.90 -2.43
N GLN A 38 7.50 -6.58 -2.24
CA GLN A 38 8.40 -7.02 -3.28
C GLN A 38 8.69 -8.50 -3.05
N ASP A 39 8.41 -9.32 -4.05
CA ASP A 39 8.68 -10.74 -4.04
C ASP A 39 10.00 -11.04 -4.78
N SER A 40 10.60 -12.20 -4.52
CA SER A 40 11.91 -12.57 -5.06
C SER A 40 11.90 -12.82 -6.57
N ASP A 41 10.72 -13.10 -7.13
CA ASP A 41 10.49 -13.26 -8.56
C ASP A 41 10.33 -11.93 -9.32
N GLY A 42 10.49 -10.79 -8.63
CA GLY A 42 10.39 -9.45 -9.20
C GLY A 42 8.97 -8.87 -9.24
N ARG A 43 7.96 -9.60 -8.74
CA ARG A 43 6.64 -9.03 -8.52
C ARG A 43 6.68 -7.95 -7.44
N MET A 44 5.92 -6.89 -7.65
CA MET A 44 5.85 -5.75 -6.76
C MET A 44 4.44 -5.20 -6.65
N ARG A 45 4.12 -4.66 -5.48
CA ARG A 45 2.94 -3.85 -5.21
C ARG A 45 3.32 -2.69 -4.32
N GLU A 46 2.97 -1.49 -4.72
CA GLU A 46 3.03 -0.27 -3.91
C GLU A 46 1.61 0.28 -3.79
N VAL A 47 1.18 0.57 -2.57
CA VAL A 47 -0.12 1.21 -2.31
C VAL A 47 0.10 2.45 -1.48
N VAL A 48 -0.46 3.56 -1.92
CA VAL A 48 -0.54 4.81 -1.16
C VAL A 48 -2.00 5.14 -0.98
N TYR A 49 -2.42 5.42 0.25
CA TYR A 49 -3.82 5.64 0.56
C TYR A 49 -4.04 6.79 1.54
N LYS A 50 -5.25 7.32 1.52
CA LYS A 50 -5.78 8.26 2.49
C LYS A 50 -7.23 7.93 2.83
N ALA A 51 -7.63 8.26 4.04
CA ALA A 51 -9.03 8.23 4.46
C ALA A 51 -9.36 9.53 5.20
N ASP A 52 -10.42 10.18 4.77
CA ASP A 52 -10.95 11.42 5.37
C ASP A 52 -12.48 11.43 5.29
N ASP A 53 -13.10 12.56 5.61
CA ASP A 53 -14.57 12.72 5.62
C ASP A 53 -15.22 12.49 4.23
N THR A 54 -14.43 12.51 3.15
CA THR A 54 -14.91 12.31 1.78
C THR A 54 -14.82 10.86 1.31
N GLY A 55 -14.16 10.00 2.08
CA GLY A 55 -14.07 8.56 1.81
C GLY A 55 -12.65 8.02 1.88
N PHE A 56 -12.47 6.83 1.30
CA PHE A 56 -11.18 6.16 1.17
C PHE A 56 -10.69 6.30 -0.27
N TYR A 57 -9.42 6.65 -0.44
CA TYR A 57 -8.78 6.81 -1.74
C TYR A 57 -7.44 6.08 -1.70
N ALA A 58 -7.15 5.30 -2.75
CA ALA A 58 -5.86 4.63 -2.87
C ALA A 58 -5.35 4.63 -4.30
N THR A 59 -4.03 4.71 -4.44
CA THR A 59 -3.34 4.44 -5.70
C THR A 59 -2.54 3.16 -5.52
N VAL A 60 -2.77 2.18 -6.39
CA VAL A 60 -2.06 0.90 -6.41
C VAL A 60 -1.17 0.86 -7.65
N LYS A 61 0.12 0.60 -7.47
CA LYS A 61 1.05 0.29 -8.58
C LYS A 61 1.48 -1.16 -8.45
N THR A 62 1.27 -1.97 -9.48
CA THR A 62 1.58 -3.41 -9.43
C THR A 62 1.90 -4.01 -10.80
N ASN A 63 2.84 -4.96 -10.87
CA ASN A 63 3.13 -5.76 -12.06
C ASN A 63 2.63 -7.22 -11.93
N GLU A 64 1.72 -7.48 -10.98
CA GLU A 64 1.17 -8.82 -10.78
C GLU A 64 0.20 -9.17 -11.92
N GLN A 65 0.30 -10.39 -12.46
CA GLN A 65 -0.65 -10.83 -13.48
C GLN A 65 -2.02 -11.08 -12.84
N GLY A 66 -3.09 -10.54 -13.45
CA GLY A 66 -4.47 -10.79 -13.03
C GLY A 66 -5.04 -9.80 -12.01
N THR A 67 -4.31 -8.75 -11.61
CA THR A 67 -4.91 -7.60 -10.92
C THR A 67 -5.76 -6.82 -11.90
N ALA A 68 -7.04 -7.15 -11.96
CA ALA A 68 -7.99 -6.49 -12.83
C ALA A 68 -8.14 -5.00 -12.43
N ASN A 69 -7.96 -4.11 -13.41
CA ASN A 69 -8.18 -2.67 -13.29
C ASN A 69 -9.70 -2.37 -13.30
N GLN A 70 -10.40 -2.76 -12.24
CA GLN A 70 -11.84 -2.56 -12.08
C GLN A 70 -12.17 -1.38 -11.14
N ASP A 71 -11.16 -0.60 -10.74
CA ASP A 71 -11.23 0.59 -9.86
C ASP A 71 -12.38 0.55 -8.83
N PRO A 72 -12.45 -0.49 -7.96
CA PRO A 72 -13.52 -0.55 -6.98
C PRO A 72 -13.31 0.55 -5.93
N ALA A 73 -14.37 1.29 -5.59
CA ALA A 73 -14.38 2.26 -4.51
C ALA A 73 -13.28 3.35 -4.57
N ASP A 74 -13.15 4.02 -5.73
CA ASP A 74 -12.22 5.15 -5.98
C ASP A 74 -10.72 4.83 -5.76
N VAL A 75 -10.38 3.57 -6.01
CA VAL A 75 -9.00 3.10 -6.09
C VAL A 75 -8.54 3.26 -7.53
N HIS A 76 -7.36 3.86 -7.73
CA HIS A 76 -6.72 3.96 -9.04
C HIS A 76 -5.62 2.89 -9.18
N ILE A 77 -5.77 1.97 -10.14
CA ILE A 77 -4.81 0.89 -10.36
C ILE A 77 -3.93 1.17 -11.59
N ILE A 78 -2.61 1.25 -11.37
CA ILE A 78 -1.57 1.33 -12.41
C ILE A 78 -0.88 -0.02 -12.50
N SER A 79 -0.99 -0.69 -13.64
CA SER A 79 -0.33 -1.97 -13.91
C SER A 79 0.46 -1.95 -15.21
N SER A 80 1.62 -2.62 -15.22
CA SER A 80 2.58 -2.70 -16.33
C SER A 80 3.25 -4.06 -16.40
#